data_AF-J7TME1-F1
#
_entry.id   AF-J7TME1-F1
#
_cell.length_a   1.000
_cell.length_b   1.000
_cell.length_c   1.000
_cell.angle_alpha   90.00
_cell.angle_beta   90.00
_cell.angle_gamma   90.00
#
_symmetry.space_group_name_H-M   'P 1'
#
loop_
_entity.id
_entity.type
_entity.pdbx_description
1 polymer ?
#
loop_
_entity_poly.entity_id
_entity_poly.type
_entity_poly.pdbx_seq_one_letter_code
_entity_poly.pdbx_strand_id
1 'polypeptide(L)'
;MMPNYPCEFEVTFLDDYHKKHNYPLFYESYLQNIMEFLESQDIKNGADAFVDDHQNLVFVLYGQGYRAEGKEGILTTQVTVKAYDEDNKPINLANLLDSLIVSEYQMEANLWEVSHD
;
A
#
# COMPACT_ATOMS: atom_id res chain seq x y z
N MET A 1 11.93 11.88 0.89
CA MET A 1 10.84 11.74 1.89
C MET A 1 9.54 11.54 1.15
N MET A 2 8.69 10.61 1.58
CA MET A 2 7.35 10.45 0.97
C MET A 2 6.55 11.74 1.14
N PRO A 3 5.84 12.21 0.09
CA PRO A 3 5.00 13.40 0.21
C PRO A 3 3.81 13.15 1.14
N ASN A 4 3.39 14.20 1.84
CA ASN A 4 2.35 14.12 2.86
C ASN A 4 0.94 14.40 2.28
N TYR A 5 0.53 13.63 1.29
CA TYR A 5 -0.81 13.76 0.72
C TYR A 5 -1.87 13.18 1.67
N PRO A 6 -3.01 13.87 1.89
CA PRO A 6 -4.20 13.25 2.47
C PRO A 6 -4.57 11.97 1.73
N CYS A 7 -4.88 10.91 2.46
CA CYS A 7 -5.19 9.60 1.90
C CYS A 7 -6.40 8.96 2.56
N GLU A 8 -7.11 8.15 1.78
CA GLU A 8 -8.01 7.11 2.27
C GLU A 8 -7.34 5.74 2.07
N PHE A 9 -7.22 4.97 3.14
CA PHE A 9 -6.85 3.56 3.07
C PHE A 9 -8.13 2.72 3.12
N GLU A 10 -8.48 2.12 2.00
CA GLU A 10 -9.60 1.19 1.89
C GLU A 10 -9.08 -0.24 2.07
N VAL A 11 -9.60 -0.95 3.07
CA VAL A 11 -9.22 -2.32 3.41
C VAL A 11 -10.36 -3.26 3.06
N THR A 12 -10.09 -4.23 2.21
CA THR A 12 -11.07 -5.24 1.79
C THR A 12 -10.54 -6.64 2.04
N PHE A 13 -11.43 -7.57 2.37
CA PHE A 13 -11.09 -8.98 2.56
C PHE A 13 -11.34 -9.76 1.27
N LEU A 14 -10.32 -10.47 0.81
CA LEU A 14 -10.38 -11.24 -0.44
C LEU A 14 -10.72 -12.71 -0.22
N ASP A 15 -10.42 -13.26 0.96
CA ASP A 15 -10.68 -14.67 1.26
C ASP A 15 -12.16 -14.94 1.62
N ASP A 16 -12.67 -16.12 1.23
CA ASP A 16 -14.09 -16.48 1.31
C ASP A 16 -14.69 -16.29 2.71
N TYR A 17 -13.96 -16.67 3.76
CA TYR A 17 -14.45 -16.59 5.12
C TYR A 17 -14.53 -15.14 5.58
N HIS A 18 -13.44 -14.37 5.52
CA HIS A 18 -13.46 -13.01 6.04
C HIS A 18 -14.29 -12.06 5.18
N LYS A 19 -14.33 -12.25 3.85
CA LYS A 19 -15.20 -11.49 2.95
C LYS A 19 -16.68 -11.64 3.26
N LYS A 20 -17.11 -12.82 3.73
CA LYS A 20 -18.50 -13.08 4.12
C LYS A 20 -18.86 -12.48 5.48
N HIS A 21 -17.88 -12.31 6.38
CA HIS A 21 -18.11 -11.94 7.77
C HIS A 21 -17.71 -10.51 8.11
N ASN A 22 -17.04 -9.80 7.22
CA ASN A 22 -16.58 -8.44 7.44
C ASN A 22 -17.01 -7.50 6.30
N TYR A 23 -17.08 -6.22 6.62
CA TYR A 23 -17.26 -5.15 5.64
C TYR A 23 -15.92 -4.50 5.31
N PRO A 24 -15.78 -3.87 4.14
CA PRO A 24 -14.66 -2.99 3.86
C PRO A 24 -14.49 -1.93 4.97
N LEU A 25 -13.25 -1.64 5.33
CA LEU A 25 -12.89 -0.65 6.33
C LEU A 25 -12.19 0.53 5.64
N PHE A 26 -12.49 1.74 6.09
CA PHE A 26 -11.95 2.97 5.51
C PHE A 26 -11.25 3.79 6.59
N TYR A 27 -10.01 4.18 6.33
CA TYR A 27 -9.20 4.96 7.25
C TYR A 27 -8.72 6.23 6.57
N GLU A 28 -9.09 7.39 7.11
CA GLU A 28 -8.50 8.67 6.72
C GLU A 28 -7.12 8.80 7.37
N SER A 29 -6.10 9.08 6.57
CA SER A 29 -4.72 9.21 7.02
C SER A 29 -3.91 10.07 6.04
N TYR A 30 -2.59 9.92 6.08
CA TYR A 30 -1.66 10.56 5.17
C TYR A 30 -0.75 9.52 4.53
N LEU A 31 -0.30 9.79 3.30
CA LEU A 31 0.52 8.85 2.52
C LEU A 31 1.79 8.45 3.27
N GLN A 32 2.42 9.37 4.00
CA GLN A 32 3.63 9.08 4.78
C GLN A 32 3.43 7.99 5.86
N ASN A 33 2.19 7.78 6.32
CA ASN A 33 1.85 6.79 7.35
C ASN A 33 1.58 5.40 6.75
N ILE A 34 1.71 5.20 5.44
CA ILE A 34 1.35 3.94 4.79
C ILE A 34 2.14 2.76 5.36
N MET A 35 3.44 2.93 5.62
CA MET A 35 4.27 1.84 6.15
C MET A 35 3.83 1.43 7.57
N GLU A 36 3.60 2.40 8.45
CA GLU A 36 3.08 2.15 9.80
C GLU A 36 1.71 1.46 9.74
N PHE A 37 0.84 1.88 8.82
CA PHE A 37 -0.46 1.26 8.62
C PHE A 37 -0.32 -0.20 8.17
N LEU A 38 0.52 -0.49 7.17
CA LEU A 38 0.76 -1.85 6.69
C LEU A 38 1.36 -2.74 7.78
N GLU A 39 2.30 -2.23 8.57
CA GLU A 39 2.89 -2.94 9.71
C GLU A 39 1.88 -3.29 10.80
N SER A 40 0.80 -2.49 10.93
CA SER A 40 -0.30 -2.80 11.85
C SER A 40 -1.22 -3.93 11.36
N GLN A 41 -1.15 -4.29 10.08
CA GLN A 41 -1.95 -5.38 9.50
C GLN A 41 -1.31 -6.75 9.76
N ASP A 42 -2.12 -7.81 9.70
CA ASP A 42 -1.62 -9.18 9.79
C ASP A 42 -0.92 -9.59 8.49
N ILE A 43 0.41 -9.44 8.44
CA ILE A 43 1.26 -9.87 7.33
C ILE A 43 2.21 -10.96 7.83
N LYS A 44 2.07 -12.18 7.31
CA LYS A 44 2.93 -13.32 7.70
C LYS A 44 3.55 -14.05 6.51
N ASN A 45 2.90 -13.99 5.36
CA ASN A 45 3.24 -14.76 4.18
C ASN A 45 3.61 -13.85 2.99
N GLY A 46 4.02 -12.60 3.28
CA GLY A 46 4.43 -11.62 2.28
C GLY A 46 3.30 -10.68 1.83
N ALA A 47 3.63 -9.84 0.86
CA ALA A 47 2.72 -8.89 0.26
C ALA A 47 3.06 -8.67 -1.22
N ASP A 48 2.04 -8.43 -2.04
CA ASP A 48 2.19 -7.88 -3.39
C ASP A 48 1.87 -6.39 -3.36
N ALA A 49 2.54 -5.60 -4.18
CA ALA A 49 2.28 -4.17 -4.36
C ALA A 49 2.22 -3.81 -5.85
N PHE A 50 1.18 -3.09 -6.26
CA PHE A 50 1.00 -2.66 -7.65
C PHE A 50 0.13 -1.41 -7.73
N VAL A 51 0.09 -0.78 -8.91
CA VAL A 51 -0.83 0.32 -9.20
C VAL A 51 -2.01 -0.22 -10.01
N ASP A 52 -3.23 0.13 -9.60
CA ASP A 52 -4.46 -0.30 -10.29
C ASP A 52 -4.78 0.58 -11.51
N ASP A 53 -5.83 0.21 -12.26
CA ASP A 53 -6.31 0.95 -13.43
C ASP A 53 -6.81 2.38 -13.09
N HIS A 54 -7.09 2.63 -11.81
CA HIS A 54 -7.49 3.93 -11.28
C HIS A 54 -6.30 4.76 -10.79
N GLN A 55 -5.06 4.29 -10.99
CA GLN A 55 -3.82 4.92 -10.57
C GLN A 55 -3.65 5.00 -9.04
N ASN A 56 -4.31 4.12 -8.29
CA ASN A 56 -4.13 3.96 -6.85
C ASN A 56 -3.04 2.92 -6.55
N LEU A 57 -2.34 3.10 -5.42
CA LEU A 57 -1.40 2.10 -4.94
C LEU A 57 -2.16 1.03 -4.14
N VAL A 58 -1.98 -0.23 -4.51
CA VAL A 58 -2.66 -1.37 -3.92
C VAL A 58 -1.64 -2.32 -3.31
N PHE A 59 -1.92 -2.79 -2.10
CA PHE A 59 -1.19 -3.85 -1.42
C PHE A 59 -2.12 -5.04 -1.20
N VAL A 60 -1.68 -6.24 -1.59
CA VAL A 60 -2.34 -7.50 -1.21
C VAL A 60 -1.48 -8.17 -0.15
N LEU A 61 -2.05 -8.33 1.04
CA LEU A 61 -1.39 -8.79 2.25
C LEU A 61 -1.83 -10.22 2.56
N TYR A 62 -0.85 -11.10 2.75
CA TYR A 62 -1.10 -12.50 3.09
C TYR A 62 -0.81 -12.73 4.58
N GLY A 63 -1.87 -12.79 5.36
CA GLY A 63 -1.82 -12.94 6.82
C GLY A 63 -1.77 -14.38 7.29
N GLN A 64 -2.25 -14.63 8.51
CA GLN A 64 -2.24 -15.94 9.14
C GLN A 64 -3.11 -16.97 8.38
N GLY A 65 -2.59 -18.19 8.26
CA GLY A 65 -3.37 -19.35 7.83
C GLY A 65 -4.43 -19.72 8.88
N TYR A 66 -5.64 -20.04 8.44
CA TYR A 66 -6.77 -20.39 9.30
C TYR A 66 -7.50 -21.65 8.80
N ARG A 67 -8.33 -22.22 9.68
CA ARG A 67 -9.27 -23.28 9.33
C ARG A 67 -10.66 -22.91 9.82
N ALA A 68 -11.61 -22.81 8.90
CA ALA A 68 -13.00 -22.45 9.20
C ALA A 68 -13.95 -23.21 8.28
N GLU A 69 -15.13 -23.58 8.79
CA GLU A 69 -16.16 -24.31 8.03
C GLU A 69 -15.62 -25.58 7.31
N GLY A 70 -14.62 -26.24 7.90
CA GLY A 70 -13.99 -27.44 7.33
C GLY A 70 -12.98 -27.19 6.20
N LYS A 71 -12.73 -25.93 5.83
CA LYS A 71 -11.75 -25.52 4.81
C LYS A 71 -10.54 -24.85 5.46
N GLU A 72 -9.38 -25.01 4.82
CA GLU A 72 -8.18 -24.24 5.11
C GLU A 72 -8.13 -23.01 4.21
N GLY A 73 -7.59 -21.91 4.72
CA GLY A 73 -7.46 -20.66 3.99
C GLY A 73 -6.34 -19.79 4.57
N ILE A 74 -6.05 -18.70 3.89
CA ILE A 74 -5.10 -17.67 4.33
C ILE A 74 -5.87 -16.36 4.39
N LEU A 75 -5.76 -15.64 5.51
CA LEU A 75 -6.30 -14.28 5.60
C LEU A 75 -5.67 -13.44 4.50
N THR A 76 -6.49 -12.97 3.55
CA THR A 76 -6.00 -12.20 2.41
C THR A 76 -6.69 -10.86 2.40
N THR A 77 -5.91 -9.80 2.61
CA THR A 77 -6.43 -8.43 2.77
C THR A 77 -5.86 -7.54 1.68
N GLN A 78 -6.71 -6.81 0.96
CA GLN A 78 -6.28 -5.79 0.02
C GLN A 78 -6.42 -4.40 0.64
N VAL A 79 -5.32 -3.66 0.69
CA VAL A 79 -5.28 -2.24 1.08
C VAL A 79 -5.13 -1.40 -0.17
N THR A 80 -6.12 -0.56 -0.48
CA THR A 80 -6.09 0.40 -1.59
C THR A 80 -5.86 1.80 -1.05
N VAL A 81 -4.80 2.45 -1.50
CA VAL A 81 -4.40 3.79 -1.07
C VAL A 81 -4.85 4.79 -2.12
N LYS A 82 -5.80 5.65 -1.75
CA LYS A 82 -6.27 6.76 -2.58
C LYS A 82 -5.72 8.05 -2.01
N ALA A 83 -4.83 8.72 -2.74
CA ALA A 83 -4.24 9.98 -2.34
C ALA A 83 -4.93 11.15 -3.04
N TYR A 84 -5.02 12.29 -2.35
CA TYR A 84 -5.69 13.48 -2.85
C TYR A 84 -4.81 14.73 -2.70
N ASP A 85 -5.01 15.72 -3.58
CA ASP A 85 -4.43 17.06 -3.43
C ASP A 85 -5.28 17.95 -2.50
N GLU A 86 -4.87 19.21 -2.32
CA GLU A 86 -5.56 20.19 -1.48
C GLU A 86 -6.99 20.53 -1.97
N ASP A 87 -7.30 20.28 -3.24
CA ASP A 87 -8.62 20.48 -3.85
C ASP A 87 -9.48 19.20 -3.82
N ASN A 88 -9.04 18.14 -3.12
CA ASN A 88 -9.63 16.79 -3.13
C ASN A 88 -9.62 16.11 -4.51
N LYS A 89 -8.70 16.46 -5.40
CA LYS A 89 -8.53 15.74 -6.68
C LYS A 89 -7.63 14.52 -6.46
N PRO A 90 -7.95 13.37 -7.07
CA PRO A 90 -7.13 12.17 -6.93
C PRO A 90 -5.73 12.38 -7.53
N ILE A 91 -4.72 11.94 -6.79
CA ILE A 91 -3.32 11.91 -7.22
C ILE A 91 -3.06 10.61 -7.98
N ASN A 92 -2.41 10.71 -9.13
CA ASN A 92 -1.86 9.54 -9.83
C ASN A 92 -0.61 9.04 -9.09
N LEU A 93 -0.75 7.92 -8.38
CA LEU A 93 0.34 7.32 -7.61
C LEU A 93 1.37 6.60 -8.48
N ALA A 94 1.05 6.21 -9.71
CA ALA A 94 2.03 5.67 -10.66
C ALA A 94 3.13 6.70 -10.96
N ASN A 95 2.70 7.91 -11.36
CA ASN A 95 3.62 9.01 -11.66
C ASN A 95 4.43 9.41 -10.43
N LEU A 96 3.81 9.38 -9.25
CA LEU A 96 4.51 9.66 -8.01
C LEU A 96 5.62 8.63 -7.74
N LEU A 97 5.33 7.34 -7.86
CA LEU A 97 6.32 6.28 -7.68
C LEU A 97 7.47 6.39 -8.70
N ASP A 98 7.15 6.62 -9.97
CA ASP A 98 8.17 6.85 -11.01
C ASP A 98 9.09 8.01 -10.64
N SER A 99 8.54 9.13 -10.17
CA SER A 99 9.33 10.29 -9.74
C SER A 99 10.22 9.99 -8.52
N LEU A 100 9.73 9.20 -7.57
CA LEU A 100 10.49 8.82 -6.38
C LEU A 100 11.67 7.92 -6.74
N ILE A 101 11.44 6.93 -7.60
CA ILE A 101 12.49 6.02 -8.09
C ILE A 101 13.58 6.81 -8.83
N VAL A 102 13.20 7.70 -9.74
CA VAL A 102 14.16 8.55 -10.47
C VAL A 102 14.98 9.41 -9.49
N SER A 103 14.34 9.98 -8.46
CA SER A 103 15.05 10.79 -7.47
C SER A 103 16.07 10.00 -6.67
N GLU A 104 15.77 8.75 -6.31
CA GLU A 104 16.67 7.88 -5.56
C GLU A 104 17.91 7.50 -6.38
N TYR A 105 17.74 7.12 -7.65
CA TYR A 105 18.85 6.85 -8.56
C TYR A 105 19.78 8.06 -8.75
N GLN A 106 19.22 9.28 -8.86
CA GLN A 106 20.01 10.49 -8.96
C GLN A 106 20.80 10.78 -7.67
N MET A 107 20.19 10.53 -6.51
CA MET A 107 20.90 10.66 -5.22
C MET A 107 22.05 9.66 -5.09
N GLU A 108 21.85 8.41 -5.47
CA GLU A 108 22.92 7.41 -5.47
C GLU A 108 24.07 7.84 -6.38
N ALA A 109 23.81 8.22 -7.64
CA ALA A 109 24.84 8.67 -8.58
C ALA A 109 25.69 9.82 -8.02
N ASN A 110 25.06 10.82 -7.41
CA ASN A 110 25.76 11.95 -6.78
C ASN A 110 26.65 11.51 -5.60
N LEU A 111 26.22 10.52 -4.80
CA LEU A 111 27.04 9.97 -3.71
C LEU A 111 28.26 9.19 -4.23
N TRP A 112 28.10 8.49 -5.36
CA TRP A 112 29.21 7.83 -6.06
C TRP A 112 30.21 8.85 -6.61
N GLU A 113 29.76 9.96 -7.21
CA GLU A 113 30.66 11.02 -7.70
C GLU A 113 31.44 11.70 -6.57
N VAL A 114 30.80 11.98 -5.43
CA VAL A 114 31.44 12.65 -4.27
C VAL A 114 32.41 11.72 -3.52
N SER A 115 32.26 10.39 -3.62
CA SER A 115 33.14 9.42 -2.95
C SER A 115 34.40 9.06 -3.75
N HIS A 116 34.53 9.57 -4.98
CA HIS A 116 35.69 9.34 -5.85
C HIS A 116 36.64 10.56 -5.96
N ASP A 117 36.45 11.57 -5.10
CA ASP A 117 37.37 12.71 -4.89
C ASP A 117 38.21 12.57 -3.61
#